data_AF-A0A776Q4S6-F1
#
_entry.id   AF-A0A776Q4S6-F1
#
_cell.length_a   1.000
_cell.length_b   1.000
_cell.length_c   1.000
_cell.angle_alpha   90.00
_cell.angle_beta   90.00
_cell.angle_gamma   90.00
#
_symmetry.space_group_name_H-M   'P 1'
#
loop_
_entity.id
_entity.type
_entity.pdbx_description
1 polymer ?
#
loop_
_entity_poly.entity_id
_entity_poly.type
_entity_poly.pdbx_seq_one_letter_code
_entity_poly.pdbx_strand_id
1 'polypeptide(L)' 'GATDGVQIDPTLFSQYGIRSVPALVVFCSQGYDIIRGNLRVGQALEKVAATGDCRQVAHDLLAGKGDSGK' A
#
# COMPACT_ATOMS: atom_id res chain seq x y z
N GLY A 1 -13.49 -15.01 16.08
CA GLY A 1 -12.14 -15.45 15.68
C GLY A 1 -11.23 -14.27 15.86
N ALA A 2 -10.10 -14.48 16.53
CA ALA A 2 -9.10 -13.43 16.77
C ALA A 2 -8.72 -12.77 15.44
N THR A 3 -8.73 -11.44 15.41
CA THR A 3 -8.20 -10.68 14.29
C THR A 3 -6.70 -10.94 14.22
N ASP A 4 -6.26 -11.77 13.26
CA ASP A 4 -4.86 -11.84 12.82
C ASP A 4 -4.50 -10.57 12.05
N GLY A 5 -4.57 -9.43 12.74
CA GLY A 5 -4.22 -8.12 12.23
C GLY A 5 -3.34 -7.43 13.26
N VAL A 6 -2.21 -6.87 12.81
CA VAL A 6 -1.49 -5.87 13.59
C VAL A 6 -2.48 -4.73 13.85
N GLN A 7 -3.00 -4.65 15.06
CA GLN A 7 -3.77 -3.48 15.47
C GLN A 7 -2.77 -2.35 15.71
N ILE A 8 -2.88 -1.31 14.90
CA ILE A 8 -2.22 -0.05 15.19
C ILE A 8 -2.80 0.43 16.52
N ASP A 9 -1.96 0.53 17.56
CA ASP A 9 -2.39 1.03 18.87
C ASP A 9 -2.80 2.51 18.73
N PRO A 10 -4.10 2.84 18.85
CA PRO A 10 -4.59 4.20 18.69
C PRO A 10 -4.15 5.13 19.83
N THR A 11 -3.77 4.58 20.99
CA THR A 11 -3.29 5.36 22.15
C THR A 11 -1.93 5.97 21.86
N LEU A 12 -1.01 5.19 21.25
CA LEU A 12 0.30 5.70 20.85
C LEU A 12 0.21 6.78 19.76
N PHE A 13 -0.75 6.66 18.84
CA PHE A 13 -0.99 7.69 17.81
C PHE A 13 -1.34 9.04 18.44
N SER A 14 -2.23 9.02 19.42
CA SER A 14 -2.63 10.23 20.15
C SER A 14 -1.47 10.76 21.00
N GLN A 15 -0.73 9.89 21.69
CA GLN A 15 0.40 10.26 22.52
C GLN A 15 1.52 10.96 21.74
N TYR A 16 1.86 10.43 20.55
CA TYR A 16 2.91 11.00 19.69
C TYR A 16 2.39 12.05 18.70
N GLY A 17 1.09 12.39 18.74
CA GLY A 17 0.50 13.37 17.83
C GLY A 17 0.52 12.93 16.35
N ILE A 18 0.51 11.63 16.08
CA ILE A 18 0.48 11.08 14.72
C ILE A 18 -0.92 11.30 14.13
N ARG A 19 -1.02 12.20 13.15
CA ARG A 19 -2.29 12.57 12.50
C ARG A 19 -2.58 11.82 11.21
N SER A 20 -1.56 11.19 10.61
CA SER A 20 -1.70 10.43 9.38
C SER A 20 -0.65 9.33 9.30
N VAL A 21 -1.04 8.23 8.64
CA VAL A 21 -0.14 7.14 8.26
C VAL A 21 0.14 7.27 6.77
N PRO A 22 1.40 7.13 6.32
CA PRO A 22 1.72 7.05 4.90
C PRO A 22 0.90 5.98 4.18
N ALA A 23 0.56 6.28 2.93
CA ALA A 23 -0.15 5.36 2.04
C ALA A 23 0.50 5.36 0.65
N LEU A 24 0.71 4.17 0.10
CA LEU A 24 0.97 3.98 -1.33
C LEU A 24 -0.38 3.79 -2.03
N VAL A 25 -0.59 4.52 -3.12
CA VAL A 25 -1.75 4.37 -4.00
C VAL A 25 -1.25 3.91 -5.36
N VAL A 26 -1.76 2.78 -5.85
CA VAL A 26 -1.46 2.27 -7.20
C VAL A 26 -2.70 2.43 -8.05
N PHE A 27 -2.62 3.21 -9.11
CA PHE A 27 -3.72 3.43 -10.04
C PHE A 27 -3.68 2.43 -11.19
N CYS A 28 -4.86 2.03 -11.66
CA CYS A 28 -5.04 1.25 -12.87
C CYS A 28 -6.37 1.64 -13.54
N SER A 29 -6.63 1.14 -14.75
CA SER A 29 -7.85 1.49 -15.51
C SER A 29 -9.16 1.18 -14.77
N GLN A 30 -9.13 0.24 -13.82
CA GLN A 30 -10.29 -0.21 -13.05
C GLN A 30 -10.50 0.57 -11.75
N GLY A 31 -9.55 1.41 -11.32
CA GLY A 31 -9.59 2.12 -10.05
C GLY A 31 -8.21 2.28 -9.41
N TYR A 32 -8.11 1.96 -8.12
CA TYR A 32 -6.85 2.04 -7.39
C TYR A 32 -6.79 1.05 -6.20
N ASP A 33 -5.59 0.62 -5.87
CA ASP A 33 -5.27 -0.07 -4.61
C ASP A 33 -4.61 0.90 -3.62
N ILE A 34 -4.91 0.78 -2.32
CA ILE A 34 -4.26 1.55 -1.26
C ILE A 34 -3.59 0.61 -0.26
N ILE A 35 -2.28 0.79 -0.05
CA ILE A 35 -1.54 0.16 1.03
C ILE A 35 -1.14 1.22 2.05
N ARG A 36 -1.62 1.09 3.29
CA ARG A 36 -1.29 1.99 4.41
C ARG A 36 -0.28 1.34 5.34
N GLY A 37 0.63 2.13 5.90
CA GLY A 37 1.57 1.67 6.93
C GLY A 37 3.02 1.96 6.59
N ASN A 38 3.91 1.50 7.48
CA ASN A 38 5.35 1.65 7.32
C ASN A 38 5.94 0.49 6.50
N LEU A 39 5.76 0.55 5.18
CA LEU A 39 6.35 -0.40 4.24
C LEU A 39 7.25 0.35 3.26
N ARG A 40 8.35 -0.29 2.85
CA ARG A 40 9.11 0.19 1.69
C ARG A 40 8.22 0.12 0.45
N VAL A 41 8.40 1.04 -0.49
CA VAL A 41 7.58 1.10 -1.73
C VAL A 41 7.55 -0.25 -2.46
N GLY A 42 8.70 -0.91 -2.62
CA GLY A 42 8.78 -2.24 -3.22
C GLY A 42 7.92 -3.29 -2.50
N GLN A 43 7.94 -3.32 -1.17
CA GLN A 43 7.12 -4.26 -0.38
C GLN A 43 5.62 -3.96 -0.50
N ALA A 44 5.25 -2.68 -0.58
CA ALA A 44 3.87 -2.29 -0.80
C ALA A 44 3.41 -2.67 -2.22
N LEU A 45 4.26 -2.49 -3.23
CA LEU A 45 4.00 -2.96 -4.60
C LEU A 45 3.92 -4.49 -4.65
N GLU A 46 4.75 -5.24 -3.94
CA GLU A 46 4.67 -6.70 -3.84
C GLU A 46 3.32 -7.15 -3.26
N LYS A 47 2.77 -6.43 -2.28
CA LYS A 47 1.43 -6.72 -1.75
C LYS A 47 0.33 -6.51 -2.78
N VAL A 48 0.39 -5.39 -3.52
CA VAL A 48 -0.55 -5.12 -4.63
C VAL A 48 -0.40 -6.18 -5.72
N ALA A 49 0.83 -6.52 -6.08
CA ALA A 49 1.13 -7.57 -7.03
C ALA A 49 0.62 -8.95 -6.57
N ALA A 50 0.66 -9.27 -5.27
CA ALA A 50 0.17 -10.54 -4.78
C ALA A 50 -1.37 -10.62 -4.75
N THR A 51 -2.04 -9.54 -4.35
CA THR A 51 -3.44 -9.60 -3.90
C THR A 51 -4.35 -8.46 -4.38
N GLY A 52 -3.80 -7.36 -4.87
CA GLY A 52 -4.56 -6.18 -5.31
C GLY A 52 -5.18 -6.34 -6.70
N ASP A 53 -6.10 -5.43 -7.02
CA ASP A 53 -6.77 -5.35 -8.32
C ASP A 53 -5.85 -4.76 -9.40
N CYS A 54 -4.98 -3.82 -9.03
CA CYS A 54 -3.96 -3.22 -9.88
C CYS A 54 -2.66 -4.03 -9.96
N ARG A 55 -2.73 -5.34 -9.74
CA ARG A 55 -1.59 -6.28 -9.71
C ARG A 55 -0.64 -6.15 -10.91
N GLN A 56 -1.18 -6.02 -12.12
CA GLN A 56 -0.37 -5.94 -13.33
C GLN A 56 0.51 -4.68 -13.33
N VAL A 57 -0.06 -3.52 -12.99
CA VAL A 57 0.68 -2.26 -12.85
C VAL A 57 1.76 -2.38 -11.78
N ALA A 58 1.45 -3.02 -10.65
CA ALA A 58 2.44 -3.24 -9.60
C ALA A 58 3.61 -4.13 -10.05
N HIS A 59 3.35 -5.19 -10.84
CA HIS A 59 4.41 -6.00 -11.44
C HIS A 59 5.31 -5.20 -12.39
N ASP A 60 4.73 -4.32 -13.22
CA ASP A 60 5.50 -3.49 -14.14
C ASP A 60 6.40 -2.49 -13.40
N LEU A 61 5.85 -1.83 -12.37
CA LEU A 61 6.61 -0.92 -11.50
C LEU A 61 7.74 -1.64 -10.76
N LEU A 62 7.52 -2.86 -10.27
CA LEU A 62 8.56 -3.70 -9.64
C LEU A 62 9.65 -4.11 -10.63
N ALA A 63 9.30 -4.33 -11.90
CA ALA A 63 10.24 -4.64 -12.96
C ALA A 63 11.02 -3.40 -13.46
N GLY A 64 10.79 -2.23 -12.87
CA GLY A 64 11.40 -0.97 -13.31
C GLY A 64 10.85 -0.44 -14.63
N LYS A 65 9.74 -1.03 -15.12
CA LYS A 65 8.97 -0.48 -16.24
C LYS A 65 8.11 0.62 -15.65
N GLY A 66 8.62 1.85 -15.66
CA GLY A 66 7.87 3.01 -15.20
C GLY A 66 6.53 3.13 -15.91
N ASP A 67 5.54 3.67 -15.19
CA ASP A 67 4.24 4.00 -15.76
C ASP A 67 4.45 4.89 -16.99
N SER A 68 4.12 4.35 -18.17
CA SER A 68 4.09 5.11 -19.41
C SER A 68 2.80 5.93 -19.39
N GLY A 69 2.71 6.86 -18.44
CA GLY A 69 1.57 7.74 -18.26
C GLY A 69 1.21 8.36 -19.60
N LYS A 70 0.05 7.97 -20.12
CA LYS A 70 -0.67 8.67 -21.17
C LYS A 70 -1.74 9.52 -20.53
#